data_AF-A0A382ETU6-F1
#
_entry.id   AF-A0A382ETU6-F1
#
_cell.length_a   1.000
_cell.length_b   1.000
_cell.length_c   1.000
_cell.angle_alpha   90.00
_cell.angle_beta   90.00
_cell.angle_gamma   90.00
#
_symmetry.space_group_name_H-M   'P 1'
#
loop_
_entity.id
_entity.type
_entity.pdbx_description
1 polymer ?
#
loop_
_entity_poly.entity_id
_entity_poly.type
_entity_poly.pdbx_seq_one_letter_code
_entity_poly.pdbx_strand_id
1 'polypeptide(L)'
;MEIAWQDWVGMMIRWLHLATGIAWIGTSFYFIWLDQSLRRGGQVPEGVQGESWIVHGGGFYHVQKYMVAPERLPAELHWFKYEAYFTWLSGFALLGVMYYWGAESFLMDPDRTPFSANVSILVS
;
A
#
# COMPACT_ATOMS: atom_id res chain seq x y z
N MET A 1 -7.81 28.82 23.47
CA MET A 1 -7.54 27.38 23.33
C MET A 1 -6.93 27.19 21.97
N GLU A 2 -5.63 26.93 21.92
CA GLU A 2 -4.92 26.69 20.67
C GLU A 2 -5.07 25.21 20.31
N ILE A 3 -5.49 24.91 19.09
CA ILE A 3 -5.65 23.53 18.62
C ILE A 3 -4.29 23.07 18.10
N ALA A 4 -3.77 21.97 18.63
CA ALA A 4 -2.52 21.35 18.17
C ALA A 4 -2.73 20.65 16.82
N TRP A 5 -2.85 21.45 15.76
CA TRP A 5 -3.18 20.95 14.41
C TRP A 5 -2.17 19.94 13.88
N GLN A 6 -0.88 20.15 14.12
CA GLN A 6 0.16 19.24 13.65
C GLN A 6 0.03 17.84 14.28
N ASP A 7 -0.31 17.75 15.57
CA ASP A 7 -0.51 16.48 16.26
C ASP A 7 -1.72 15.72 15.71
N TRP A 8 -2.84 16.42 15.50
CA TRP A 8 -4.06 15.82 14.93
C TRP A 8 -3.87 15.35 13.50
N VAL A 9 -3.27 16.18 12.65
CA VAL A 9 -2.97 15.83 11.25
C VAL A 9 -1.97 14.68 11.20
N GLY A 10 -0.89 14.75 11.98
CA GLY A 10 0.10 13.68 12.09
C GLY A 10 -0.52 12.36 12.54
N MET A 11 -1.38 12.40 13.55
CA MET A 11 -2.11 11.22 14.04
C MET A 11 -2.99 10.60 12.94
N MET A 12 -3.80 11.41 12.24
CA MET A 12 -4.67 10.93 11.17
C MET A 12 -3.88 10.28 10.02
N ILE A 13 -2.80 10.91 9.58
CA ILE A 13 -1.98 10.38 8.48
C ILE A 13 -1.25 9.11 8.93
N ARG A 14 -0.79 9.01 10.18
CA ARG A 14 -0.17 7.78 10.70
C ARG A 14 -1.14 6.61 10.68
N TRP A 15 -2.37 6.81 11.13
CA TRP A 15 -3.40 5.77 11.10
C TRP A 15 -3.77 5.39 9.66
N LEU A 16 -3.90 6.36 8.77
CA LEU A 16 -4.11 6.09 7.34
C LEU A 16 -2.95 5.28 6.75
N HIS A 17 -1.70 5.64 7.07
CA HIS A 17 -0.51 4.94 6.58
C HIS A 17 -0.44 3.51 7.11
N LEU A 18 -0.71 3.31 8.40
CA LEU A 18 -0.78 1.98 9.00
C LEU A 18 -1.87 1.12 8.34
N ALA A 19 -3.08 1.66 8.18
CA ALA A 19 -4.20 0.92 7.58
C ALA A 19 -3.91 0.54 6.12
N THR A 20 -3.41 1.48 5.31
CA THR A 20 -3.06 1.22 3.91
C THR A 20 -1.88 0.27 3.79
N GLY A 21 -0.87 0.38 4.67
CA GLY A 21 0.25 -0.55 4.76
C GLY A 21 -0.19 -1.98 5.08
N ILE A 22 -1.11 -2.15 6.03
CA ILE A 22 -1.72 -3.47 6.32
C ILE A 22 -2.45 -4.00 5.08
N ALA A 23 -3.21 -3.16 4.37
CA ALA A 23 -3.91 -3.57 3.16
C ALA A 23 -2.94 -3.99 2.04
N TRP A 24 -1.86 -3.23 1.82
CA TRP A 24 -0.87 -3.52 0.77
C TRP A 24 -0.07 -4.79 1.06
N ILE A 25 0.39 -4.95 2.29
CA ILE A 25 1.12 -6.16 2.70
C ILE A 25 0.17 -7.36 2.73
N GLY A 26 -1.05 -7.19 3.24
CA GLY A 26 -2.07 -8.23 3.29
C GLY A 26 -2.48 -8.75 1.91
N THR A 27 -2.71 -7.85 0.95
CA THR A 27 -2.97 -8.23 -0.45
C THR A 27 -1.79 -8.97 -1.06
N SER A 28 -0.56 -8.55 -0.77
CA SER A 28 0.65 -9.25 -1.22
C SER A 28 0.72 -10.69 -0.69
N PHE A 29 0.49 -10.90 0.61
CA PHE A 29 0.45 -12.24 1.18
C PHE A 29 -0.69 -13.10 0.63
N TYR A 30 -1.86 -12.50 0.41
CA TYR A 30 -2.98 -13.20 -0.22
C TYR A 30 -2.59 -13.72 -1.61
N PHE A 31 -1.96 -12.90 -2.45
CA PHE A 31 -1.53 -13.33 -3.80
C PHE A 31 -0.40 -14.36 -3.77
N ILE A 32 0.54 -14.27 -2.83
CA ILE A 32 1.57 -15.30 -2.62
C ILE A 32 0.90 -16.64 -2.27
N TRP A 33 -0.05 -16.64 -1.34
CA TRP A 33 -0.79 -17.84 -0.99
C TRP A 33 -1.62 -18.36 -2.17
N LEU A 34 -2.31 -17.48 -2.89
CA LEU A 34 -3.14 -17.84 -4.04
C LEU A 34 -2.30 -18.56 -5.09
N ASP A 35 -1.14 -18.00 -5.45
CA ASP A 35 -0.19 -18.60 -6.40
C ASP A 35 0.28 -19.98 -5.95
N GLN A 36 0.54 -20.17 -4.66
CA GLN A 36 0.94 -21.47 -4.09
C GLN A 36 -0.22 -22.47 -3.98
N SER A 37 -1.47 -21.99 -3.91
CA SER A 37 -2.67 -22.81 -3.83
C SER A 37 -3.07 -23.41 -5.19
N LEU A 38 -2.56 -22.85 -6.30
CA LEU A 38 -2.94 -23.28 -7.64
C LEU A 38 -2.68 -24.77 -7.85
N ARG A 39 -3.68 -25.46 -8.40
CA ARG A 39 -3.62 -26.87 -8.80
C ARG A 39 -3.77 -26.98 -10.30
N ARG A 40 -3.04 -27.94 -10.88
CA ARG A 40 -3.27 -28.44 -12.23
C ARG A 40 -4.06 -29.73 -12.10
N GLY A 41 -5.38 -29.65 -12.14
CA GLY A 41 -6.27 -30.80 -12.07
C GLY A 41 -7.45 -30.62 -13.01
N GLY A 42 -7.75 -31.62 -13.84
CA GLY A 42 -8.85 -31.58 -14.80
C GLY A 42 -8.50 -30.95 -16.15
N GLN A 43 -9.55 -30.68 -16.95
CA GLN A 43 -9.45 -29.96 -18.23
C GLN A 43 -9.38 -28.45 -17.98
N VAL A 44 -8.18 -27.95 -17.67
CA VAL A 44 -7.94 -26.50 -17.57
C VAL A 44 -7.90 -25.88 -18.98
N PRO A 45 -8.51 -24.70 -19.20
CA PRO A 45 -8.44 -24.03 -20.50
C PRO A 45 -7.00 -23.76 -20.96
N GLU A 46 -6.81 -23.69 -22.27
CA GLU A 46 -5.50 -23.36 -22.86
C GLU A 46 -5.01 -21.99 -22.35
N GLY A 47 -3.73 -21.91 -21.98
CA GLY A 47 -3.11 -20.71 -21.41
C GLY A 47 -3.24 -20.54 -19.89
N VAL A 48 -4.05 -21.36 -19.21
CA VAL A 48 -4.18 -21.33 -17.74
C VAL A 48 -2.99 -22.05 -17.09
N GLN A 49 -2.28 -21.35 -16.20
CA GLN A 49 -1.20 -21.93 -15.41
C GLN A 49 -1.73 -22.94 -14.39
N GLY A 50 -2.85 -22.62 -13.76
CA GLY A 50 -3.53 -23.44 -12.76
C GLY A 50 -4.78 -22.74 -12.24
N GLU A 51 -5.53 -23.45 -11.42
CA GLU A 51 -6.76 -22.95 -10.83
C GLU A 51 -6.84 -23.19 -9.32
N SER A 52 -7.65 -22.38 -8.63
CA SER A 52 -7.95 -22.51 -7.21
C SER A 52 -9.44 -22.33 -6.97
N TRP A 53 -9.98 -23.15 -6.06
CA TRP A 53 -11.36 -23.07 -5.60
C TRP A 53 -11.35 -22.60 -4.15
N ILE A 54 -12.04 -21.50 -3.88
CA ILE A 54 -12.01 -20.80 -2.59
C ILE A 54 -13.44 -20.64 -2.08
N VAL A 55 -13.66 -20.78 -0.77
CA VAL A 55 -14.95 -20.52 -0.13
C VAL A 55 -14.83 -19.31 0.79
N HIS A 56 -15.75 -18.34 0.67
CA HIS A 56 -15.84 -17.21 1.59
C HIS A 56 -17.26 -16.64 1.61
N GLY A 57 -17.75 -16.21 2.78
CA GLY A 57 -19.08 -15.61 2.93
C GLY A 57 -20.25 -16.51 2.48
N GLY A 58 -20.06 -17.84 2.48
CA GLY A 58 -21.05 -18.80 2.00
C GLY A 58 -21.07 -19.03 0.47
N GLY A 59 -20.21 -18.35 -0.29
CA GLY A 59 -20.06 -18.52 -1.74
C GLY A 59 -18.77 -19.24 -2.13
N PHE A 60 -18.69 -19.67 -3.39
CA PHE A 60 -17.53 -20.31 -3.99
C PHE A 60 -16.93 -19.42 -5.09
N TYR A 61 -15.62 -19.26 -5.07
CA TYR A 61 -14.84 -18.55 -6.07
C TYR A 61 -13.99 -19.55 -6.84
N HIS A 62 -14.00 -19.45 -8.16
CA HIS A 62 -13.13 -20.20 -9.05
C HIS A 62 -12.17 -19.23 -9.71
N VAL A 63 -10.89 -19.35 -9.36
CA VAL A 63 -9.84 -18.45 -9.83
C VAL A 63 -8.91 -19.19 -10.76
N GLN A 64 -8.70 -18.64 -11.95
CA GLN A 64 -7.77 -19.16 -12.95
C GLN A 64 -6.69 -18.13 -13.21
N LYS A 65 -5.42 -18.56 -13.10
CA LYS A 65 -4.27 -17.69 -13.40
C LYS A 65 -3.79 -17.93 -14.82
N TYR A 66 -3.84 -16.89 -15.64
CA TYR A 66 -3.26 -16.88 -16.98
C TYR A 66 -1.87 -16.22 -16.91
N MET A 67 -0.86 -16.82 -17.56
CA MET A 67 0.50 -16.24 -17.60
C MET A 67 0.62 -15.08 -18.61
N VAL A 68 -0.30 -15.04 -19.56
CA VAL A 68 -0.41 -14.02 -20.60
C VAL A 68 -1.88 -13.64 -20.75
N ALA A 69 -2.16 -12.55 -21.46
CA ALA A 69 -3.52 -12.16 -21.77
C ALA A 69 -4.28 -13.32 -22.46
N PRO A 70 -5.48 -13.71 -21.97
CA PRO A 70 -6.33 -14.67 -22.68
C PRO A 70 -6.85 -14.07 -23.99
N GLU A 71 -7.33 -14.93 -24.90
CA GLU A 71 -7.92 -14.50 -26.18
C GLU A 71 -9.06 -13.50 -26.03
N ARG A 72 -9.83 -13.64 -24.94
CA ARG A 72 -10.93 -12.72 -24.58
C ARG A 72 -10.68 -12.15 -23.19
N LEU A 73 -10.18 -10.93 -23.15
CA LEU A 73 -10.07 -10.14 -21.94
C LEU A 73 -11.41 -9.47 -21.60
N PRO A 74 -11.89 -9.54 -20.35
CA PRO A 74 -13.04 -8.76 -19.90
C PRO A 74 -12.80 -7.26 -20.08
N ALA A 75 -13.86 -6.49 -20.36
CA ALA A 75 -13.78 -5.03 -20.47
C ALA A 75 -13.40 -4.35 -19.14
N GLU A 76 -13.80 -4.96 -18.03
CA GLU A 76 -13.54 -4.46 -16.68
C GLU A 76 -12.54 -5.35 -15.97
N LEU A 77 -11.46 -4.75 -15.49
CA LEU A 77 -10.41 -5.42 -14.73
C LEU A 77 -10.26 -4.74 -13.38
N HIS A 78 -10.24 -5.54 -12.31
CA HIS A 78 -9.90 -5.04 -11.00
C HIS A 78 -8.38 -5.08 -10.79
N TRP A 79 -7.79 -3.93 -10.45
CA TRP A 79 -6.36 -3.79 -10.21
C TRP A 79 -6.11 -3.47 -8.75
N PHE A 80 -5.38 -4.36 -8.06
CA PHE A 80 -4.91 -4.18 -6.69
C PHE A 80 -3.70 -3.25 -6.64
N LYS A 81 -3.91 -1.98 -7.02
CA LYS A 81 -2.87 -0.93 -7.08
C LYS A 81 -3.05 0.14 -6.01
N TYR A 82 -4.27 0.32 -5.52
CA TYR A 82 -4.61 1.45 -4.66
C TYR A 82 -3.99 1.31 -3.28
N GLU A 83 -3.90 0.09 -2.76
CA GLU A 83 -3.27 -0.21 -1.48
C GLU A 83 -1.81 0.28 -1.49
N ALA A 84 -1.05 -0.10 -2.51
CA ALA A 84 0.34 0.35 -2.69
C ALA A 84 0.43 1.87 -2.88
N TYR A 85 -0.41 2.44 -3.74
CA TYR A 85 -0.40 3.90 -4.01
C TYR A 85 -0.74 4.72 -2.78
N PHE A 86 -1.73 4.32 -1.99
CA PHE A 86 -2.10 5.03 -0.77
C PHE A 86 -1.10 4.81 0.36
N THR A 87 -0.45 3.65 0.46
CA THR A 87 0.69 3.49 1.38
C THR A 87 1.82 4.44 1.02
N TRP A 88 2.19 4.51 -0.26
CA TRP A 88 3.22 5.43 -0.73
C TRP A 88 2.84 6.89 -0.45
N LEU A 89 1.63 7.29 -0.85
CA LEU A 89 1.17 8.67 -0.70
C LEU A 89 1.10 9.10 0.78
N SER A 90 0.55 8.24 1.64
CA SER A 90 0.47 8.51 3.08
C SER A 90 1.85 8.49 3.74
N GLY A 91 2.78 7.64 3.29
CA GLY A 91 4.16 7.62 3.76
C GLY A 91 4.91 8.88 3.37
N PHE A 92 4.71 9.36 2.14
CA PHE A 92 5.25 10.64 1.69
C PHE A 92 4.64 11.82 2.47
N ALA A 93 3.34 11.77 2.76
CA ALA A 93 2.69 12.77 3.61
C ALA A 93 3.23 12.75 5.05
N LEU A 94 3.56 11.58 5.60
CA LEU A 94 4.25 11.49 6.90
C LEU A 94 5.62 12.15 6.88
N LEU A 95 6.40 11.97 5.82
CA LEU A 95 7.65 12.71 5.65
C LEU A 95 7.39 14.23 5.67
N GLY A 96 6.39 14.69 4.92
CA GLY A 96 5.96 16.10 4.94
C GLY A 96 5.64 16.64 6.33
N VAL A 97 4.75 15.96 7.06
CA VAL A 97 4.19 16.46 8.33
C VAL A 97 5.14 16.23 9.51
N MET A 98 5.76 15.05 9.58
CA MET A 98 6.63 14.72 10.71
C MET A 98 8.01 15.36 10.55
N TYR A 99 8.61 15.24 9.37
CA TYR A 99 10.01 15.58 9.19
C TYR A 99 10.20 17.05 8.80
N TYR A 100 9.42 17.55 7.83
CA TYR A 100 9.59 18.93 7.34
C TYR A 100 8.79 19.96 8.14
N TRP A 101 7.50 19.72 8.43
CA TRP A 101 6.76 20.61 9.33
C TRP A 101 7.30 20.50 10.77
N GLY A 102 7.69 19.30 11.20
CA GLY A 102 8.36 19.07 12.49
C GLY A 102 9.87 19.29 12.47
N ALA A 103 10.41 20.11 11.56
CA ALA A 103 11.85 20.22 11.32
C ALA A 103 12.67 20.52 12.57
N GLU A 104 12.18 21.41 13.44
CA GLU A 104 12.86 21.77 14.69
C GLU A 104 13.03 20.58 15.65
N SER A 105 12.12 19.60 15.59
CA SER A 105 12.16 18.41 16.44
C SER A 105 12.85 17.20 15.79
N PHE A 106 12.76 17.05 14.46
CA PHE A 106 13.13 15.79 13.79
C PHE A 106 14.23 15.93 12.71
N LEU A 107 14.45 17.13 12.18
CA LEU A 107 15.46 17.39 11.15
C LEU A 107 16.69 18.11 11.73
N MET A 108 16.46 19.03 12.68
CA MET A 108 17.49 19.91 13.21
C MET A 108 18.03 19.42 14.56
N ASP A 109 19.32 19.68 14.79
CA ASP A 109 19.94 19.63 16.11
C ASP A 109 20.19 21.08 16.57
N PRO A 110 19.42 21.61 17.55
CA PRO A 110 19.51 23.01 17.98
C PRO A 110 20.91 23.43 18.45
N ASP A 111 21.71 22.48 18.98
CA ASP A 111 23.04 22.76 19.50
C ASP A 111 24.12 22.79 18.41
N ARG A 112 23.78 22.30 17.21
CA ARG A 112 24.74 22.13 16.09
C ARG A 112 24.33 22.82 14.80
N THR A 113 23.07 23.26 14.68
CA THR A 113 22.52 23.77 13.43
C THR A 113 22.44 25.29 13.47
N PRO A 114 23.31 26.04 12.76
CA PRO A 114 23.27 27.50 12.73
C PRO A 114 22.20 28.05 11.77
N PHE A 115 21.44 27.16 11.10
CA PHE A 115 20.48 27.51 10.06
C PHE A 115 19.06 27.65 10.62
N SER A 116 18.23 28.48 9.97
CA SER A 116 16.79 28.51 10.24
C SER A 116 16.11 27.25 9.66
N ALA A 117 14.92 26.91 10.16
CA ALA A 117 14.17 25.73 9.70
C ALA A 117 14.00 25.67 8.17
N ASN A 118 13.70 26.80 7.52
CA ASN A 118 13.54 26.86 6.07
C ASN A 118 14.83 26.52 5.31
N VAL A 119 15.98 26.97 5.83
CA VAL A 119 17.29 26.67 5.22
C VAL A 119 17.62 25.20 5.44
N SER A 120 17.39 24.67 6.64
CA SER A 120 17.59 23.25 6.96
C SER A 120 16.77 22.33 6.05
N ILE A 121 15.49 22.67 5.80
CA ILE A 121 14.62 21.92 4.88
C ILE A 121 15.13 21.98 3.43
N LEU A 122 15.68 23.10 3.00
CA LEU A 122 16.15 23.27 1.62
C LEU A 122 17.41 22.44 1.32
N VAL A 123 18.26 22.20 2.33
CA VAL A 123 19.56 21.53 2.17
C VAL A 123 19.58 20.07 2.60
N SER A 124 18.43 19.52 3.04
CA SER A 124 18.26 18.12 3.45
C SER A 124 18.24 17.13 2.29
#